data_AF-A0A8B9HV53-F1
#
_entry.id   AF-A0A8B9HV53-F1
#
_cell.length_a   1.000
_cell.length_b   1.000
_cell.length_c   1.000
_cell.angle_alpha   90.00
_cell.angle_beta   90.00
_cell.angle_gamma   90.00
#
_symmetry.space_group_name_H-M   'P 1'
#
loop_
_entity.id
_entity.type
_entity.pdbx_description
1 polymer ?
#
loop_
_entity_poly.entity_id
_entity_poly.type
_entity_poly.pdbx_seq_one_letter_code
_entity_poly.pdbx_strand_id
1 'polypeptide(L)'
;MCGVSLLSEQNLYESIKSEPFKIPEDDGNDLTHTFFNPDREGWLLKLGGRVKTWKRRWFILTDNCLYYFEYTTHFDSFLFFSIQNCFELYNPNHKGQVIKACKTEADGRVVEGNHVVYRISAPTPEEKEEWIKSIK
;
A
#
# COMPACT_ATOMS: atom_id res chain seq x y z
N MET A 1 10.93 19.78 24.46
CA MET A 1 12.10 19.28 23.70
C MET A 1 11.97 17.78 23.56
N CYS A 2 11.76 17.30 22.35
CA CYS A 2 12.21 16.01 21.86
C CYS A 2 12.36 16.23 20.35
N GLY A 3 13.57 16.63 19.95
CA GLY A 3 13.91 16.82 18.55
C GLY A 3 14.07 15.45 17.91
N VAL A 4 13.60 15.30 16.67
CA VAL A 4 14.05 14.20 15.81
C VAL A 4 14.46 14.82 14.48
N SER A 5 15.73 14.62 14.20
CA SER A 5 16.51 15.10 13.07
C SER A 5 16.04 14.52 11.74
N LEU A 6 16.08 15.38 10.73
CA LEU A 6 15.91 15.14 9.30
C LEU A 6 16.88 14.07 8.77
N LEU A 7 16.42 12.84 8.50
CA LEU A 7 17.02 11.92 7.52
C LEU A 7 16.02 10.78 7.20
N SER A 8 15.03 10.98 6.31
CA SER A 8 14.32 9.84 5.70
C SER A 8 13.44 10.12 4.45
N GLU A 9 13.16 11.36 4.04
CA GLU A 9 12.17 11.57 2.97
C GLU A 9 12.72 11.59 1.53
N GLN A 10 14.02 11.84 1.32
CA GLN A 10 14.57 11.93 -0.04
C GLN A 10 14.67 10.57 -0.76
N ASN A 11 14.96 9.47 -0.06
CA ASN A 11 15.35 8.23 -0.73
C ASN A 11 14.19 7.49 -1.40
N LEU A 12 13.01 7.44 -0.78
CA LEU A 12 11.85 6.79 -1.40
C LEU A 12 11.33 7.59 -2.60
N TYR A 13 11.26 8.92 -2.47
CA TYR A 13 10.80 9.79 -3.54
C TYR A 13 11.77 9.80 -4.74
N GLU A 14 13.08 9.90 -4.49
CA GLU A 14 14.08 9.89 -5.56
C GLU A 14 14.23 8.50 -6.20
N SER A 15 14.02 7.40 -5.46
CA SER A 15 14.01 6.04 -6.02
C SER A 15 12.83 5.84 -7.00
N ILE A 16 11.61 6.27 -6.62
CA ILE A 16 10.40 6.22 -7.49
C ILE A 16 10.53 7.11 -8.75
N LYS A 17 11.37 8.15 -8.67
CA LYS A 17 11.59 9.12 -9.75
C LYS A 17 12.74 8.73 -10.68
N SER A 18 13.78 8.09 -10.17
CA SER A 18 14.99 7.75 -10.92
C SER A 18 14.87 6.47 -11.72
N GLU A 19 14.09 5.48 -11.26
CA GLU A 19 13.89 4.23 -12.00
C GLU A 19 12.52 4.16 -12.69
N PRO A 20 12.46 3.88 -14.01
CA PRO A 20 11.21 3.60 -14.69
C PRO A 20 10.59 2.32 -14.11
N PHE A 21 9.29 2.38 -13.85
CA PHE A 21 8.53 1.25 -13.30
C PHE A 21 8.59 0.06 -14.27
N LYS A 22 9.30 -1.00 -13.89
CA LYS A 22 9.33 -2.25 -14.65
C LYS A 22 8.14 -3.09 -14.23
N ILE A 23 7.15 -3.20 -15.11
CA ILE A 23 6.10 -4.21 -14.98
C ILE A 23 6.73 -5.51 -15.50
N PRO A 24 6.89 -6.55 -14.68
CA PRO A 24 7.41 -7.82 -15.17
C PRO A 24 6.45 -8.46 -16.18
N GLU A 25 6.98 -9.19 -17.16
CA GLU A 25 6.17 -9.99 -18.08
C GLU A 25 5.65 -11.23 -17.33
N ASP A 26 4.33 -11.48 -17.43
CA ASP A 26 3.64 -12.58 -16.76
C ASP A 26 3.98 -13.93 -17.42
N ASP A 27 5.08 -14.55 -16.98
CA ASP A 27 5.52 -15.89 -17.39
C ASP A 27 4.97 -17.02 -16.49
N GLY A 28 4.09 -16.68 -15.55
CA GLY A 28 3.46 -17.63 -14.62
C GLY A 28 4.38 -18.16 -13.51
N ASN A 29 5.64 -17.70 -13.41
CA ASN A 29 6.59 -18.14 -12.38
C ASN A 29 7.22 -16.97 -11.57
N ASP A 30 7.02 -15.73 -12.02
CA ASP A 30 7.72 -14.53 -11.51
C ASP A 30 7.21 -13.94 -10.18
N LEU A 31 5.97 -14.24 -9.77
CA LEU A 31 5.45 -13.75 -8.47
C LEU A 31 6.28 -14.28 -7.28
N THR A 32 6.88 -15.45 -7.42
CA THR A 32 7.72 -16.03 -6.37
C THR A 32 9.05 -15.31 -6.24
N HIS A 33 9.63 -14.83 -7.34
CA HIS A 33 10.94 -14.17 -7.37
C HIS A 33 10.89 -12.71 -6.89
N THR A 34 9.81 -11.99 -7.18
CA THR A 34 9.65 -10.57 -6.80
C THR A 34 9.36 -10.36 -5.30
N PHE A 35 8.83 -11.37 -4.60
CA PHE A 35 8.47 -11.26 -3.17
C PHE A 35 9.28 -12.20 -2.26
N PHE A 36 10.47 -12.66 -2.66
CA PHE A 36 11.33 -13.42 -1.74
C PHE A 36 11.71 -12.55 -0.55
N ASN A 37 11.26 -12.93 0.64
CA ASN A 37 11.55 -12.29 1.93
C ASN A 37 11.04 -10.83 2.02
N PRO A 38 9.70 -10.63 2.04
CA PRO A 38 9.14 -9.30 2.19
C PRO A 38 9.47 -8.71 3.57
N ASP A 39 9.65 -7.39 3.62
CA ASP A 39 9.83 -6.66 4.90
C ASP A 39 8.60 -6.85 5.80
N ARG A 40 7.42 -6.96 5.19
CA ARG A 40 6.17 -7.30 5.85
C ARG A 40 5.13 -7.81 4.85
N GLU A 41 4.29 -8.73 5.30
CA GLU A 41 3.08 -9.12 4.59
C GLU A 41 1.91 -9.31 5.57
N GLY A 42 0.68 -9.18 5.08
CA GLY A 42 -0.49 -9.34 5.94
C GLY A 42 -1.79 -8.78 5.38
N TRP A 43 -2.89 -9.12 6.04
CA TRP A 43 -4.22 -8.65 5.65
C TRP A 43 -4.52 -7.26 6.18
N LEU A 44 -4.85 -6.34 5.27
CA LEU A 44 -5.36 -5.01 5.63
C LEU A 44 -6.62 -4.69 4.85
N LEU A 45 -7.34 -3.68 5.33
CA LEU A 45 -8.44 -3.07 4.60
C LEU A 45 -7.97 -1.78 3.98
N LYS A 46 -8.30 -1.54 2.71
CA LYS A 46 -8.08 -0.25 2.06
C LYS A 46 -9.39 0.41 1.67
N LEU A 47 -9.44 1.73 1.82
CA LEU A 47 -10.51 2.53 1.24
C LEU A 47 -10.28 2.65 -0.27
N GLY A 48 -11.34 2.62 -1.08
CA GLY A 48 -11.26 2.89 -2.51
C GLY A 48 -11.03 4.39 -2.82
N GLY A 49 -10.45 4.66 -3.99
CA GLY A 49 -10.08 6.01 -4.42
C GLY A 49 -11.30 6.81 -4.86
N ARG A 50 -11.89 6.42 -6.00
CA ARG A 50 -13.10 7.03 -6.56
C ARG A 50 -14.35 6.63 -5.77
N VAL A 51 -14.56 5.33 -5.60
CA VAL A 51 -15.69 4.79 -4.82
C VAL A 51 -15.17 4.44 -3.42
N LYS A 52 -15.74 5.07 -2.38
CA LYS A 52 -15.27 4.97 -1.00
C LYS A 52 -15.75 3.68 -0.30
N THR A 53 -15.45 2.54 -0.90
CA THR A 53 -15.70 1.20 -0.33
C THR A 53 -14.44 0.64 0.31
N TRP A 54 -14.57 0.03 1.47
CA TRP A 54 -13.48 -0.72 2.08
C TRP A 54 -13.33 -2.09 1.41
N LYS A 55 -12.08 -2.50 1.14
CA LYS A 55 -11.75 -3.79 0.54
C LYS A 55 -10.62 -4.45 1.32
N ARG A 56 -10.81 -5.72 1.70
CA ARG A 56 -9.74 -6.56 2.26
C ARG A 56 -8.79 -7.00 1.15
N ARG A 57 -7.50 -6.81 1.36
CA ARG A 57 -6.44 -7.19 0.41
C ARG A 57 -5.25 -7.74 1.20
N TRP A 58 -4.53 -8.68 0.60
CA TRP A 58 -3.26 -9.14 1.13
C TRP A 58 -2.19 -8.13 0.71
N PHE A 59 -1.56 -7.46 1.66
CA PHE A 59 -0.51 -6.48 1.41
C PHE A 59 0.86 -7.13 1.54
N ILE A 60 1.79 -6.71 0.68
CA ILE A 60 3.20 -7.06 0.75
C ILE A 60 3.99 -5.76 0.65
N LEU A 61 4.90 -5.56 1.59
CA LEU A 61 5.89 -4.48 1.58
C LEU A 61 7.26 -5.10 1.29
N THR A 62 7.89 -4.64 0.22
CA THR A 62 9.25 -5.03 -0.16
C THR A 62 9.84 -3.94 -1.03
N ASP A 63 11.16 -3.70 -0.96
CA ASP A 63 11.88 -2.69 -1.73
C ASP A 63 11.22 -1.30 -1.68
N ASN A 64 10.76 -0.92 -0.49
CA ASN A 64 9.99 0.29 -0.20
C ASN A 64 8.72 0.48 -1.05
N CYS A 65 8.23 -0.58 -1.69
CA CYS A 65 7.03 -0.60 -2.51
C CYS A 65 5.94 -1.39 -1.80
N LEU A 66 4.72 -0.83 -1.77
CA LEU A 66 3.57 -1.46 -1.15
C LEU A 66 2.66 -2.07 -2.22
N TYR A 67 2.67 -3.39 -2.29
CA TYR A 67 1.85 -4.20 -3.19
C TYR A 67 0.60 -4.68 -2.45
N TYR A 68 -0.48 -4.93 -3.19
CA TYR A 68 -1.65 -5.60 -2.63
C TYR A 68 -2.35 -6.48 -3.65
N PHE A 69 -2.84 -7.63 -3.17
CA PHE A 69 -3.43 -8.66 -4.02
C PHE A 69 -4.87 -8.93 -3.64
N GLU A 70 -5.66 -9.25 -4.66
CA GLU A 70 -7.02 -9.74 -4.50
C GLU A 70 -6.99 -11.24 -4.23
N TYR A 71 -7.12 -11.60 -2.96
CA TYR A 71 -7.51 -12.94 -2.56
C TYR A 71 -8.90 -12.84 -1.92
N THR A 72 -9.93 -13.14 -2.71
CA THR A 72 -11.33 -13.07 -2.25
C THR A 72 -11.66 -14.27 -1.38
N THR A 73 -11.37 -14.20 -0.09
CA THR A 73 -12.24 -14.89 0.88
C THR A 73 -13.42 -13.96 1.12
N HIS A 74 -14.60 -14.31 0.61
CA HIS A 74 -15.84 -13.58 0.90
C HIS A 74 -15.89 -13.27 2.40
N PHE A 75 -15.95 -11.99 2.74
CA PHE A 75 -16.20 -11.55 4.10
C PHE A 75 -17.44 -10.69 4.09
N ASP A 76 -18.44 -11.15 4.84
CA ASP A 76 -19.64 -10.41 5.16
C ASP A 76 -19.25 -9.07 5.78
N SER A 77 -19.80 -8.00 5.21
CA SER A 77 -19.40 -6.61 5.39
C SER A 77 -19.75 -6.01 6.76
N PHE A 78 -19.70 -6.79 7.85
CA PHE A 78 -20.31 -6.44 9.14
C PHE A 78 -19.42 -6.57 10.38
N LEU A 79 -18.16 -7.04 10.25
CA LEU A 79 -17.23 -6.92 11.37
C LEU A 79 -16.83 -5.45 11.50
N PHE A 80 -17.40 -4.78 12.50
CA PHE A 80 -17.08 -3.44 12.98
C PHE A 80 -15.60 -3.11 12.78
N PHE A 81 -15.28 -2.43 11.68
CA PHE A 81 -13.93 -1.91 11.48
C PHE A 81 -13.72 -0.82 12.51
N SER A 82 -12.82 -1.07 13.46
CA SER A 82 -12.44 -0.03 14.40
C SER A 82 -11.74 1.08 13.63
N ILE A 83 -12.41 2.23 13.48
CA ILE A 83 -11.85 3.45 12.88
C ILE A 83 -10.53 3.84 13.60
N GLN A 84 -10.33 3.40 14.83
CA GLN A 84 -9.12 3.66 15.62
C GLN A 84 -7.86 2.99 15.03
N ASN A 85 -8.03 1.89 14.31
CA ASN A 85 -6.91 1.15 13.69
C ASN A 85 -6.59 1.62 12.25
N CYS A 86 -7.13 2.79 11.86
CA CYS A 86 -6.83 3.40 10.58
C CYS A 86 -5.53 4.22 10.59
N PHE A 87 -4.85 4.25 9.45
CA PHE A 87 -3.73 5.13 9.13
C PHE A 87 -3.79 5.58 7.66
N GLU A 88 -3.04 6.63 7.32
CA GLU A 88 -3.06 7.24 5.98
C GLU A 88 -1.65 7.32 5.39
N LEU A 89 -1.53 6.95 4.12
CA LEU A 89 -0.36 7.21 3.30
C LEU A 89 -0.68 8.39 2.38
N TYR A 90 0.13 9.43 2.47
CA TYR A 90 0.01 10.65 1.67
C TYR A 90 1.40 11.26 1.43
N ASN A 91 1.52 12.08 0.38
CA ASN A 91 2.74 12.85 0.15
C ASN A 91 2.70 14.17 0.94
N PRO A 92 3.58 14.38 1.94
CA PRO A 92 3.58 15.61 2.72
C PRO A 92 4.04 16.83 1.93
N ASN A 93 4.93 16.63 0.95
CA ASN A 93 5.54 17.67 0.11
C ASN A 93 4.62 18.14 -1.02
N HIS A 94 3.65 17.31 -1.41
CA HIS A 94 2.72 17.59 -2.50
C HIS A 94 1.26 17.29 -2.12
N LYS A 95 0.73 18.08 -1.18
CA LYS A 95 -0.68 17.99 -0.76
C LYS A 95 -1.60 18.11 -1.97
N GLY A 96 -2.47 17.12 -2.15
CA GLY A 96 -3.47 17.10 -3.24
C GLY A 96 -3.01 16.41 -4.52
N GLN A 97 -1.74 16.05 -4.66
CA GLN A 97 -1.27 15.26 -5.82
C GLN A 97 -1.62 13.79 -5.66
N VAL A 98 -1.86 13.14 -6.81
CA VAL A 98 -2.09 11.69 -6.88
C VAL A 98 -0.78 10.95 -6.56
N ILE A 99 -0.87 9.97 -5.65
CA ILE A 99 0.21 9.07 -5.32
C ILE A 99 0.43 8.15 -6.52
N LYS A 100 1.68 8.13 -7.03
CA LYS A 100 2.08 7.25 -8.12
C LYS A 100 1.90 5.79 -7.70
N ALA A 101 0.93 5.13 -8.31
CA ALA A 101 0.60 3.74 -8.09
C ALA A 101 -0.03 3.18 -9.37
N CYS A 102 -0.01 1.87 -9.55
CA CYS A 102 -0.76 1.19 -10.59
C CYS A 102 -1.74 0.17 -9.97
N LYS A 103 -2.80 -0.15 -10.70
CA LYS A 103 -3.72 -1.24 -10.37
C LYS A 103 -4.12 -1.97 -11.64
N THR A 104 -4.42 -3.24 -11.52
CA THR A 104 -5.04 -4.02 -12.59
C THR A 104 -6.57 -3.88 -12.50
N GLU A 105 -7.23 -3.57 -13.61
CA GLU A 105 -8.69 -3.60 -13.70
C GLU A 105 -9.21 -5.03 -13.96
N ALA A 106 -10.52 -5.23 -13.87
CA ALA A 106 -11.12 -6.56 -14.01
C ALA A 106 -10.93 -7.17 -15.41
N ASP A 107 -10.62 -6.35 -16.42
CA ASP A 107 -10.29 -6.76 -17.79
C ASP A 107 -8.79 -7.09 -17.99
N GLY A 108 -7.99 -7.06 -16.91
CA GLY A 108 -6.55 -7.33 -16.96
C GLY A 108 -5.69 -6.13 -17.31
N ARG A 109 -6.28 -4.96 -17.62
CA ARG A 109 -5.52 -3.76 -17.96
C ARG A 109 -4.88 -3.13 -16.73
N VAL A 110 -3.59 -2.81 -16.83
CA VAL A 110 -2.89 -1.99 -15.82
C VAL A 110 -3.21 -0.51 -16.06
N VAL A 111 -3.70 0.17 -15.04
CA VAL A 111 -4.02 1.60 -15.05
C VAL A 111 -3.39 2.32 -13.87
N GLU A 112 -3.15 3.63 -14.01
CA GLU A 112 -2.69 4.45 -12.89
C GLU A 112 -3.75 4.53 -11.77
N GLY A 113 -3.26 4.57 -10.54
CA GLY A 113 -4.06 4.79 -9.34
C GLY A 113 -4.58 6.22 -9.29
N ASN A 114 -5.78 6.40 -8.73
CA ASN A 114 -6.43 7.72 -8.59
C ASN A 114 -6.43 8.21 -7.14
N HIS A 115 -5.49 7.74 -6.33
CA HIS A 115 -5.46 8.00 -4.90
C HIS A 115 -4.57 9.20 -4.58
N VAL A 116 -5.16 10.26 -4.00
CA VAL A 116 -4.40 11.33 -3.34
C VAL A 116 -3.94 10.90 -1.94
N VAL A 117 -4.74 10.03 -1.30
CA VAL A 117 -4.46 9.42 0.00
C VAL A 117 -4.89 7.96 -0.05
N TYR A 118 -4.06 7.07 0.50
CA TYR A 118 -4.46 5.72 0.83
C TYR A 118 -4.81 5.63 2.31
N ARG A 119 -6.10 5.48 2.60
CA ARG A 119 -6.56 5.16 3.95
C ARG A 119 -6.62 3.64 4.11
N ILE A 120 -5.92 3.14 5.13
CA ILE A 120 -5.73 1.73 5.41
C ILE A 120 -6.15 1.46 6.84
N SER A 121 -6.74 0.30 7.13
CA SER A 121 -7.07 -0.15 8.48
C SER A 121 -6.44 -1.50 8.74
N ALA A 122 -5.75 -1.61 9.88
CA ALA A 122 -5.27 -2.88 10.41
C ALA A 122 -6.35 -3.56 11.28
N PRO A 123 -6.32 -4.89 11.41
CA PRO A 123 -7.19 -5.61 12.33
C PRO A 123 -6.99 -5.21 13.80
N THR A 124 -5.74 -5.04 14.25
CA THR A 124 -5.42 -4.63 15.63
C THR A 124 -4.59 -3.34 15.72
N PRO A 125 -4.55 -2.65 16.89
CA PRO A 125 -3.65 -1.52 17.11
C PRO A 125 -2.17 -1.89 16.97
N GLU A 126 -1.78 -3.08 17.43
CA GLU A 126 -0.39 -3.57 17.37
C GLU A 126 0.04 -3.74 15.91
N GLU A 127 -0.80 -4.39 15.09
CA GLU A 127 -0.54 -4.54 13.66
C GLU A 127 -0.46 -3.18 12.97
N LYS A 128 -1.32 -2.21 13.33
CA LYS A 128 -1.23 -0.84 12.79
C LYS A 128 0.16 -0.23 13.05
N GLU A 129 0.63 -0.27 14.30
CA GLU A 129 1.94 0.31 14.66
C GLU A 129 3.09 -0.41 13.95
N GLU A 130 2.99 -1.73 13.83
CA GLU A 130 3.93 -2.56 13.09
C GLU A 130 3.99 -2.21 11.59
N TRP A 131 2.84 -2.03 10.94
CA TRP A 131 2.77 -1.58 9.55
C TRP A 131 3.34 -0.17 9.38
N ILE A 132 3.01 0.76 10.27
CA ILE A 132 3.57 2.12 10.25
C ILE A 132 5.08 2.08 10.42
N LYS A 133 5.60 1.21 11.30
CA LYS A 133 7.03 1.06 11.54
C LYS A 133 7.75 0.49 10.32
N SER A 134 7.19 -0.51 9.64
CA SER A 134 7.82 -1.10 8.45
C SER A 134 7.81 -0.17 7.24
N ILE A 135 6.79 0.69 7.11
CA ILE A 135 6.69 1.65 6.00
C ILE A 135 7.64 2.87 6.16
N LYS A 136 8.08 3.15 7.39
CA LYS A 136 9.00 4.26 7.71
C LYS A 136 10.45 3.91 7.42
#